data_AF-N1UH49-F1
#
_entry.id   AF-N1UH49-F1
#
_cell.length_a   1.000
_cell.length_b   1.000
_cell.length_c   1.000
_cell.angle_alpha   90.00
_cell.angle_beta   90.00
_cell.angle_gamma   90.00
#
_symmetry.space_group_name_H-M   'P 1'
#
loop_
_entity.id
_entity.type
_entity.pdbx_description
1 polymer ?
#
loop_
_entity_poly.entity_id
_entity_poly.type
_entity_poly.pdbx_seq_one_letter_code
_entity_poly.pdbx_strand_id
1 'polypeptide(L)' 'MEKALVESAVTKEQKTAIGNYLKAIAQQKVTRAEELRELARRSTGGKFLASSVQSQKYLKQAQALEKEAQRYQSVLGSL' A
#
# COMPACT_ATOMS: atom_id res chain seq x y z
N MET A 1 14.16 -6.46 -2.74
CA MET A 1 14.52 -7.08 -1.45
C MET A 1 13.45 -8.05 -0.95
N GLU A 2 12.17 -7.65 -0.84
CA GLU A 2 11.13 -8.52 -0.25
C GLU A 2 10.85 -9.82 -1.01
N LYS A 3 10.99 -9.81 -2.34
CA LYS A 3 10.87 -11.03 -3.17
C LYS A 3 11.94 -12.08 -2.84
N ALA A 4 13.17 -11.65 -2.56
CA ALA A 4 14.28 -12.52 -2.19
C ALA A 4 14.09 -13.13 -0.78
N LEU A 5 13.43 -12.41 0.14
CA LEU A 5 13.10 -12.92 1.47
C LEU A 5 12.08 -14.07 1.37
N VAL A 6 11.04 -13.92 0.55
CA VAL A 6 10.05 -14.97 0.27
C VAL A 6 10.71 -16.19 -0.36
N GLU A 7 11.57 -16.00 -1.36
CA GLU A 7 12.29 -17.08 -2.03
C GLU A 7 13.30 -17.80 -1.11
N SER A 8 13.86 -17.11 -0.11
CA SER A 8 14.77 -17.69 0.88
C SER A 8 14.10 -18.44 2.05
N ALA A 9 12.77 -18.35 2.18
CA ALA A 9 12.04 -18.95 3.28
C ALA A 9 11.85 -20.45 3.07
N VAL A 10 12.68 -21.25 3.74
CA VAL A 10 12.73 -22.71 3.52
C VAL A 10 11.86 -23.46 4.54
N THR A 11 11.68 -22.90 5.75
CA THR A 11 10.90 -23.54 6.81
C THR A 11 9.46 -23.00 6.90
N LYS A 12 8.56 -23.81 7.47
CA LYS A 12 7.14 -23.44 7.65
C LYS A 12 6.99 -22.24 8.58
N GLU A 13 7.81 -22.14 9.64
CA GLU A 13 7.79 -20.96 10.53
C GLU A 13 8.27 -19.70 9.81
N GLN A 14 9.31 -19.80 8.97
CA GLN A 14 9.82 -18.66 8.19
C GLN A 14 8.78 -18.16 7.18
N LYS A 15 8.11 -19.06 6.46
CA LYS A 15 7.02 -18.71 5.53
C LYS A 15 5.85 -18.05 6.25
N THR A 16 5.51 -18.54 7.45
CA THR A 16 4.44 -17.95 8.29
C THR A 16 4.81 -16.55 8.78
N ALA A 17 6.04 -16.36 9.27
CA ALA A 17 6.54 -15.07 9.73
C ALA A 17 6.59 -14.04 8.58
N ILE A 18 7.09 -14.45 7.41
CA ILE A 18 7.12 -13.61 6.22
C ILE A 18 5.71 -13.31 5.71
N GLY A 19 4.81 -14.29 5.72
CA GLY A 19 3.41 -14.09 5.39
C GLY A 19 2.73 -13.06 6.30
N ASN A 20 2.93 -13.17 7.61
CA ASN A 20 2.41 -12.20 8.57
C ASN A 20 3.00 -10.80 8.37
N TYR A 21 4.30 -10.71 8.10
CA TYR A 21 4.99 -9.45 7.81
C TYR A 21 4.44 -8.78 6.55
N LEU A 22 4.36 -9.51 5.43
CA LEU A 22 3.82 -9.01 4.16
C LEU A 22 2.36 -8.59 4.30
N LYS A 23 1.57 -9.32 5.10
CA LYS A 23 0.18 -8.96 5.39
C LYS A 23 0.09 -7.65 6.18
N ALA A 24 0.93 -7.46 7.19
CA ALA A 24 0.99 -6.21 7.95
C ALA A 24 1.40 -5.01 7.08
N ILE A 25 2.40 -5.18 6.21
CA ILE A 25 2.84 -4.15 5.26
C ILE A 25 1.75 -3.82 4.25
N ALA A 26 1.07 -4.84 3.69
CA ALA A 26 -0.05 -4.63 2.77
C ALA A 26 -1.17 -3.83 3.45
N GLN A 27 -1.53 -4.19 4.69
CA GLN A 27 -2.54 -3.48 5.45
C GLN A 27 -2.14 -2.03 5.74
N GLN A 28 -0.90 -1.78 6.14
CA GLN A 28 -0.39 -0.43 6.40
C GLN A 28 -0.47 0.45 5.13
N LYS A 29 -0.13 -0.12 3.97
CA LYS A 29 -0.20 0.59 2.68
C LYS A 29 -1.64 0.92 2.27
N VAL A 30 -2.59 0.01 2.52
CA VAL A 30 -4.03 0.25 2.29
C VAL A 30 -4.52 1.38 3.19
N THR A 31 -4.26 1.31 4.50
CA THR A 31 -4.65 2.37 5.44
C THR A 31 -4.07 3.73 5.05
N ARG A 32 -2.80 3.77 4.64
CA ARG A 32 -2.18 5.01 4.18
C ARG A 32 -2.79 5.54 2.87
N ALA A 33 -3.20 4.65 1.97
CA ALA A 33 -3.91 5.04 0.75
C ALA A 33 -5.29 5.65 1.06
N GLU A 34 -6.02 5.08 2.03
CA GLU A 34 -7.30 5.62 2.51
C GLU A 34 -7.13 7.01 3.14
N GLU A 35 -6.12 7.19 3.98
CA GLU A 35 -5.77 8.50 4.55
C GLU A 35 -5.49 9.55 3.46
N LEU A 36 -4.74 9.17 2.42
CA LEU A 36 -4.43 10.05 1.29
C LEU A 36 -5.69 10.40 0.48
N ARG A 37 -6.60 9.46 0.26
CA ARG A 37 -7.90 9.76 -0.36
C ARG A 37 -8.73 10.72 0.47
N GLU A 38 -8.73 10.52 1.78
CA GLU A 38 -9.44 11.39 2.70
C GLU A 38 -8.85 12.80 2.70
N LEU A 39 -7.52 12.93 2.67
CA LEU A 39 -6.85 14.21 2.47
C LEU A 39 -7.18 14.85 1.11
N ALA A 40 -7.25 14.05 0.04
CA ALA A 40 -7.64 14.52 -1.28
C ALA A 40 -9.08 15.08 -1.28
N ARG A 41 -10.00 14.41 -0.57
CA ARG A 41 -11.42 14.81 -0.42
C ARG A 41 -11.61 16.05 0.46
N ARG A 42 -10.79 16.22 1.49
CA ARG A 42 -10.80 17.44 2.32
C ARG A 42 -10.15 18.62 1.62
N SER A 43 -9.14 18.35 0.78
CA SER A 43 -8.39 19.39 0.09
C SER A 43 -9.25 20.17 -0.91
N THR A 44 -10.34 19.59 -1.45
CA THR A 44 -11.26 20.21 -2.44
C THR A 44 -12.08 21.41 -1.93
N GLY A 45 -11.96 21.80 -0.65
CA GLY A 45 -12.75 22.89 -0.04
C GLY A 45 -12.17 24.31 -0.13
N GLY A 46 -10.94 24.50 -0.62
CA GLY A 46 -10.27 25.82 -0.72
C GLY A 46 -9.84 26.17 -2.16
N LYS A 47 -9.29 27.39 -2.38
CA LYS A 47 -8.84 27.96 -3.68
C LYS A 47 -8.71 26.91 -4.80
N PHE A 48 -9.76 26.81 -5.60
CA PHE A 48 -10.15 25.66 -6.44
C PHE A 48 -9.02 25.04 -7.29
N LEU A 49 -8.13 25.87 -7.85
CA LEU A 49 -7.06 25.40 -8.74
C LEU A 49 -5.89 24.73 -8.01
N ALA A 50 -5.38 25.33 -6.92
CA ALA A 50 -4.26 24.77 -6.14
C ALA A 50 -4.70 23.54 -5.34
N SER A 51 -5.93 23.58 -4.84
CA SER A 51 -6.62 22.46 -4.20
C SER A 51 -6.74 21.24 -5.11
N SER A 52 -7.04 21.43 -6.40
CA SER A 52 -7.17 20.31 -7.35
C SER A 52 -5.83 19.61 -7.65
N VAL A 53 -4.73 20.36 -7.74
CA VAL A 53 -3.40 19.79 -8.03
C VAL A 53 -2.91 18.96 -6.84
N GLN A 54 -3.09 19.45 -5.62
CA GLN A 54 -2.69 18.74 -4.42
C GLN A 54 -3.56 17.50 -4.17
N SER A 55 -4.88 17.61 -4.39
CA SER A 55 -5.80 16.48 -4.35
C SER A 55 -5.41 15.38 -5.34
N GLN A 56 -5.06 15.74 -6.58
CA GLN A 56 -4.56 14.79 -7.58
C GLN A 56 -3.25 14.12 -7.18
N LYS A 57 -2.32 14.84 -6.52
CA LYS A 57 -1.08 14.24 -6.00
C LYS A 57 -1.38 13.18 -4.95
N TYR A 58 -2.29 13.47 -4.01
CA TYR A 58 -2.71 12.49 -3.00
C TYR A 58 -3.39 11.28 -3.62
N LEU A 59 -4.25 11.47 -4.64
CA LEU A 59 -4.89 10.36 -5.35
C LEU A 59 -3.87 9.48 -6.09
N LYS A 60 -2.87 10.09 -6.75
CA LYS A 60 -1.78 9.32 -7.40
C LYS A 60 -0.95 8.53 -6.39
N GLN A 61 -0.65 9.12 -5.23
CA GLN A 61 0.08 8.41 -4.16
C GLN A 61 -0.75 7.27 -3.57
N ALA A 62 -2.05 7.49 -3.34
CA ALA A 62 -2.97 6.45 -2.89
C ALA A 62 -3.01 5.27 -3.88
N GLN A 63 -3.17 5.55 -5.17
CA GLN A 63 -3.17 4.51 -6.21
C GLN A 63 -1.85 3.74 -6.30
N ALA A 64 -0.71 4.40 -6.10
CA ALA A 64 0.59 3.72 -6.08
C ALA A 64 0.69 2.75 -4.90
N LEU A 65 0.28 3.18 -3.70
CA LEU A 65 0.27 2.35 -2.50
C LEU A 65 -0.69 1.16 -2.63
N GLU A 66 -1.85 1.34 -3.26
CA GLU A 66 -2.79 0.24 -3.52
C GLU A 66 -2.22 -0.79 -4.49
N LYS A 67 -1.57 -0.34 -5.58
CA LYS A 67 -0.89 -1.26 -6.51
C LYS A 67 0.20 -2.06 -5.82
N GLU A 68 0.93 -1.44 -4.89
CA GLU A 68 1.92 -2.14 -4.07
C GLU A 68 1.25 -3.13 -3.12
N ALA A 69 0.19 -2.73 -2.40
CA ALA A 69 -0.57 -3.62 -1.53
C ALA A 69 -1.13 -4.84 -2.28
N GLN A 70 -1.65 -4.65 -3.50
CA GLN A 70 -2.12 -5.73 -4.36
C GLN A 70 -0.99 -6.69 -4.78
N ARG A 71 0.22 -6.17 -5.03
CA ARG A 71 1.39 -7.03 -5.30
C ARG A 71 1.73 -7.89 -4.08
N TYR A 72 1.70 -7.33 -2.88
CA TYR A 72 1.93 -8.10 -1.65
C TYR A 72 0.85 -9.16 -1.42
N GLN A 73 -0.42 -8.83 -1.66
CA GLN A 73 -1.50 -9.82 -1.60
C GLN A 73 -1.33 -10.94 -2.64
N SER A 74 -0.86 -10.61 -3.85
CA SER A 74 -0.58 -11.61 -4.88
C SER A 74 0.55 -12.55 -4.47
N VAL A 75 1.62 -12.02 -3.85
CA VAL A 75 2.73 -12.81 -3.32
C VAL A 75 2.25 -13.69 -2.16
N LEU A 76 1.40 -13.19 -1.28
CA LEU A 76 0.78 -13.97 -0.19
C LEU A 76 -0.10 -15.10 -0.71
N GLY A 77 -0.85 -14.89 -1.79
CA GLY A 77 -1.65 -15.94 -2.43
C GLY A 77 -0.81 -17.02 -3.12
N SER A 78 0.48 -16.76 -3.35
CA SER A 78 1.44 -17.69 -3.97
C SER A 78 2.39 -18.39 -2.98
N LEU A 79 2.30 -18.06 -1.69
CA LEU A 79 3.11 -18.62 -0.59
C LEU A 79 2.48 -19.90 -0.03
#